data_AF-A0A0C1L069-F1
#
_entry.id   AF-A0A0C1L069-F1
#
_cell.length_a   1.000
_cell.length_b   1.000
_cell.length_c   1.000
_cell.angle_alpha   90.00
_cell.angle_beta   90.00
_cell.angle_gamma   90.00
#
_symmetry.space_group_name_H-M   'P 1'
#
loop_
_entity.id
_entity.type
_entity.pdbx_description
1 polymer ?
#
loop_
_entity_poly.entity_id
_entity_poly.type
_entity_poly.pdbx_seq_one_letter_code
_entity_poly.pdbx_strand_id
1 'polypeptide(L)'
;MTGKTKFLYLMALLLCILVGLATGLLWKDLPLVAFNKEVKLFEVANICATVGIGIFIPLLVKRWIDDSKSVKTYLAEEIKSMITTLATVQQKIKSGFESGTITQKDKDDINYIFHTFELQLATFREQLKISYPSAEKKQVQKLLSSYNAYKDFLTGGPLMISTFTTIDDRFYRENNQQYSSFEGHLKILIHTVLKY
;
A
#
# COMPACT_ATOMS: atom_id res chain seq x y z
N MET A 1 -3.13 -27.88 -7.41
CA MET A 1 -2.95 -27.79 -5.94
C MET A 1 -1.47 -27.90 -5.61
N THR A 2 -0.86 -26.78 -5.23
CA THR A 2 0.58 -26.65 -4.91
C THR A 2 0.95 -27.45 -3.65
N GLY A 3 2.16 -28.02 -3.58
CA GLY A 3 2.60 -28.86 -2.45
C GLY A 3 2.42 -28.22 -1.06
N LYS A 4 2.47 -26.89 -0.96
CA LYS A 4 2.19 -26.13 0.27
C LYS A 4 0.76 -26.29 0.78
N THR A 5 -0.25 -26.36 -0.09
CA THR A 5 -1.65 -26.54 0.34
C THR A 5 -1.88 -27.95 0.87
N LYS A 6 -1.30 -28.98 0.23
CA LYS A 6 -1.37 -30.37 0.72
C LYS A 6 -0.72 -30.54 2.09
N PHE A 7 0.43 -29.91 2.32
CA PHE A 7 1.11 -29.93 3.62
C PHE A 7 0.27 -29.29 4.73
N LEU A 8 -0.39 -28.17 4.44
CA LEU A 8 -1.24 -27.47 5.40
C LEU A 8 -2.47 -28.31 5.80
N TYR A 9 -3.09 -29.01 4.85
CA TYR A 9 -4.19 -29.94 5.12
C TYR A 9 -3.74 -31.15 5.95
N LEU A 10 -2.57 -31.71 5.64
CA LEU A 10 -2.03 -32.86 6.38
C LEU A 10 -1.72 -32.47 7.84
N MET A 11 -1.16 -31.28 8.05
CA MET A 11 -0.88 -30.74 9.38
C MET A 11 -2.15 -30.46 10.17
N ALA A 12 -3.19 -29.92 9.52
CA ALA A 12 -4.49 -29.69 10.15
C ALA A 12 -5.18 -31.00 10.57
N LEU A 13 -5.12 -32.04 9.73
CA LEU A 13 -5.64 -33.37 10.05
C LEU A 13 -4.93 -33.97 11.27
N LEU A 14 -3.60 -33.85 11.32
CA LEU A 14 -2.78 -34.36 12.42
C LEU A 14 -3.09 -33.62 13.74
N LEU A 15 -3.31 -32.31 13.67
CA LEU A 15 -3.76 -31.49 14.80
C LEU A 15 -5.14 -31.91 15.31
N CYS A 16 -6.11 -32.16 14.41
CA CYS A 16 -7.43 -32.66 14.80
C CYS A 16 -7.35 -34.03 15.49
N ILE A 17 -6.51 -34.94 15.00
CA ILE A 17 -6.30 -36.26 15.62
C ILE A 17 -5.66 -36.11 17.00
N LEU A 18 -4.64 -35.24 17.14
CA LEU A 18 -3.99 -34.99 18.43
C LEU A 18 -4.94 -34.36 19.45
N VAL A 19 -5.79 -33.42 19.03
CA VAL A 19 -6.82 -32.82 19.90
C VAL A 19 -7.88 -33.86 20.27
N GLY A 20 -8.31 -34.71 19.33
CA GLY A 20 -9.24 -35.81 19.60
C GLY A 20 -8.69 -36.84 20.58
N LEU A 21 -7.41 -37.20 20.45
CA LEU A 21 -6.72 -38.10 21.37
C LEU A 21 -6.51 -37.47 22.75
N ALA A 22 -6.09 -36.20 22.80
CA ALA A 22 -5.91 -35.47 24.05
C ALA A 22 -7.24 -35.31 24.81
N THR A 23 -8.32 -34.97 24.12
CA THR A 23 -9.67 -34.88 24.73
C THR A 23 -10.19 -36.24 25.19
N GLY A 24 -9.96 -37.31 24.42
CA GLY A 24 -10.32 -38.68 24.81
C GLY A 24 -9.52 -39.20 26.01
N LEU A 25 -8.23 -38.90 26.10
CA LEU A 25 -7.38 -39.25 27.25
C LEU A 25 -7.77 -38.45 28.50
N LEU A 26 -8.03 -37.15 28.35
CA LEU A 26 -8.54 -36.32 29.44
C LEU A 26 -9.89 -36.81 29.97
N TRP A 27 -10.76 -37.36 29.11
CA TRP A 27 -12.02 -37.99 29.53
C TRP A 27 -11.85 -39.34 30.22
N LYS A 28 -10.78 -40.08 29.91
CA LYS A 28 -10.51 -41.39 30.52
C LYS A 28 -9.92 -41.27 31.93
N ASP A 29 -9.03 -40.30 32.14
CA ASP A 29 -8.26 -40.16 33.38
C ASP A 29 -8.86 -39.15 34.39
N LEU A 30 -9.94 -38.44 34.04
CA LEU A 30 -10.78 -37.66 34.97
C LEU A 30 -12.11 -38.39 35.25
N PRO A 31 -12.20 -39.26 36.28
CA PRO A 31 -13.48 -39.81 36.72
C PRO A 31 -14.33 -38.80 37.52
N LEU A 32 -14.21 -37.50 37.24
CA LEU A 32 -14.80 -36.39 38.00
C LEU A 32 -15.68 -35.46 37.17
N VAL A 33 -16.24 -35.96 36.07
CA VAL A 33 -17.52 -35.45 35.59
C VAL A 33 -18.48 -36.62 35.61
N ALA A 34 -18.91 -37.01 36.82
CA ALA A 34 -20.26 -37.53 36.95
C ALA A 34 -21.13 -36.47 36.27
N PHE A 35 -21.58 -36.74 35.05
CA PHE A 35 -22.44 -35.83 34.31
C PHE A 35 -23.69 -35.70 35.17
N ASN A 36 -23.68 -34.70 36.06
CA ASN A 36 -24.85 -34.37 36.83
C ASN A 36 -25.91 -34.12 35.76
N LYS A 37 -27.05 -34.83 35.83
CA LYS A 37 -28.11 -34.72 34.83
C LYS A 37 -28.67 -33.27 34.74
N GLU A 38 -28.23 -32.40 35.64
CA GLU A 38 -28.47 -30.96 35.66
C GLU A 38 -27.56 -30.12 34.74
N VAL A 39 -26.39 -30.63 34.33
CA VAL A 39 -25.51 -29.92 33.37
C VAL A 39 -26.11 -30.04 31.99
N LYS A 40 -26.81 -28.99 31.56
CA LYS A 40 -27.46 -28.95 30.26
C LYS A 40 -26.38 -28.98 29.18
N LEU A 41 -26.60 -29.75 28.10
CA LEU A 41 -25.74 -29.77 26.89
C LEU A 41 -25.33 -28.37 26.40
N PHE A 42 -26.19 -27.37 26.64
CA PHE A 42 -25.93 -25.97 26.38
C PHE A 42 -24.71 -25.40 27.13
N GLU A 43 -24.45 -25.80 28.37
CA GLU A 43 -23.32 -25.32 29.18
C GLU A 43 -21.99 -25.80 28.62
N VAL A 44 -21.91 -27.07 28.21
CA VAL A 44 -20.72 -27.63 27.53
C VAL A 44 -20.49 -26.93 26.19
N ALA A 45 -21.55 -26.72 25.41
CA ALA A 45 -21.46 -25.97 24.16
C ALA A 45 -20.97 -24.54 24.37
N ASN A 46 -21.40 -23.88 25.47
CA ASN A 46 -21.01 -22.52 25.80
C ASN A 46 -19.53 -22.43 26.24
N ILE A 47 -19.02 -23.42 26.98
CA ILE A 47 -17.60 -23.53 27.32
C ILE A 47 -16.76 -23.71 26.05
N CYS A 48 -17.16 -24.63 25.16
CA CYS A 48 -16.48 -24.84 23.88
C CYS A 48 -16.51 -23.58 23.00
N ALA A 49 -17.64 -22.88 22.94
CA ALA A 49 -17.77 -21.62 22.20
C ALA A 49 -16.88 -20.53 22.81
N THR A 50 -16.79 -20.42 24.14
CA THR A 50 -15.95 -19.45 24.83
C THR A 50 -14.47 -19.69 24.55
N VAL A 51 -14.01 -20.95 24.62
CA VAL A 51 -12.64 -21.33 24.26
C VAL A 51 -12.36 -21.05 22.78
N GLY A 52 -13.32 -21.38 21.90
CA GLY A 52 -13.24 -21.08 20.48
C GLY A 52 -13.08 -19.58 20.21
N ILE A 53 -13.96 -18.76 20.78
CA ILE A 53 -13.91 -17.30 20.70
C ILE A 53 -12.54 -16.78 21.20
N GLY A 54 -12.09 -17.27 22.35
CA GLY A 54 -10.82 -16.88 22.97
C GLY A 54 -9.58 -17.19 22.12
N ILE A 55 -9.62 -18.23 21.28
CA ILE A 55 -8.51 -18.61 20.40
C ILE A 55 -8.66 -17.97 19.01
N PHE A 56 -9.84 -18.06 18.40
CA PHE A 56 -10.05 -17.65 17.01
C PHE A 56 -10.15 -16.14 16.84
N ILE A 57 -10.76 -15.39 17.77
CA ILE A 57 -10.86 -13.93 17.63
C ILE A 57 -9.47 -13.28 17.58
N PRO A 58 -8.54 -13.55 18.52
CA PRO A 58 -7.20 -12.95 18.45
C PRO A 58 -6.45 -13.31 17.17
N LEU A 59 -6.60 -14.54 16.66
CA LEU A 59 -5.95 -14.96 15.41
C LEU A 59 -6.52 -14.22 14.19
N LEU A 60 -7.84 -14.11 14.10
CA LEU A 60 -8.50 -13.41 12.99
C LEU A 60 -8.21 -11.91 13.03
N VAL A 61 -8.31 -11.30 14.21
CA VAL A 61 -8.02 -9.87 14.41
C VAL A 61 -6.56 -9.57 14.09
N LYS A 62 -5.62 -10.39 14.58
CA LYS A 62 -4.19 -10.21 14.28
C LYS A 62 -3.92 -10.29 12.79
N ARG A 63 -4.46 -11.31 12.11
CA ARG A 63 -4.31 -11.46 10.65
C ARG A 63 -4.87 -10.26 9.90
N TRP A 64 -6.06 -9.79 10.28
CA TRP A 64 -6.66 -8.62 9.65
C TRP A 64 -5.84 -7.34 9.85
N ILE A 65 -5.26 -7.14 11.04
CA ILE A 65 -4.34 -6.03 11.32
C ILE A 65 -3.07 -6.15 10.47
N ASP A 66 -2.48 -7.33 10.38
CA ASP A 66 -1.26 -7.59 9.61
C ASP A 66 -1.49 -7.36 8.10
N ASP A 67 -2.61 -7.85 7.56
CA ASP A 67 -3.01 -7.64 6.16
C ASP A 67 -3.21 -6.14 5.87
N SER A 68 -3.92 -5.43 6.76
CA SER A 68 -4.12 -3.98 6.65
C SER A 68 -2.79 -3.22 6.68
N LYS A 69 -1.88 -3.59 7.57
CA LYS A 69 -0.54 -2.98 7.66
C LYS A 69 0.28 -3.23 6.38
N SER A 70 0.17 -4.43 5.81
CA SER A 70 0.88 -4.79 4.57
C SER A 70 0.42 -3.90 3.42
N VAL A 71 -0.89 -3.70 3.25
CA VAL A 71 -1.45 -2.83 2.21
C VAL A 71 -1.00 -1.37 2.38
N LYS A 72 -1.03 -0.81 3.60
CA LYS A 72 -0.53 0.55 3.86
C LYS A 72 0.93 0.71 3.51
N THR A 73 1.74 -0.29 3.86
CA THR A 73 3.18 -0.30 3.58
C THR A 73 3.42 -0.33 2.08
N TYR A 74 2.72 -1.19 1.35
CA TYR A 74 2.80 -1.26 -0.11
C TYR A 74 2.45 0.08 -0.76
N LEU A 75 1.31 0.68 -0.40
CA LEU A 75 0.88 1.97 -0.97
C LEU A 75 1.88 3.09 -0.65
N ALA A 76 2.48 3.08 0.54
CA ALA A 76 3.53 4.02 0.90
C ALA A 76 4.81 3.83 0.06
N GLU A 77 5.18 2.58 -0.25
CA GLU A 77 6.30 2.26 -1.14
C GLU A 77 6.06 2.70 -2.58
N GLU A 78 4.83 2.53 -3.08
CA GLU A 78 4.45 3.00 -4.41
C GLU A 78 4.57 4.52 -4.53
N ILE A 79 4.12 5.27 -3.52
CA ILE A 79 4.30 6.73 -3.47
C ILE A 79 5.79 7.10 -3.41
N LYS A 80 6.62 6.37 -2.66
CA LYS A 80 8.08 6.60 -2.65
C LYS A 80 8.69 6.37 -4.03
N SER A 81 8.25 5.34 -4.74
CA SER A 81 8.68 5.08 -6.12
C SER A 81 8.30 6.24 -7.05
N MET A 82 7.09 6.79 -6.93
CA MET A 82 6.67 8.00 -7.66
C MET A 82 7.56 9.20 -7.37
N ILE A 83 7.93 9.43 -6.10
CA ILE A 83 8.85 10.50 -5.72
C ILE A 83 10.21 10.31 -6.41
N THR A 84 10.72 9.08 -6.46
CA THR A 84 11.98 8.77 -7.16
C THR A 84 11.87 9.01 -8.68
N THR A 85 10.77 8.61 -9.32
CA THR A 85 10.50 8.92 -10.73
C THR A 85 10.51 10.43 -10.95
N LEU A 86 9.83 11.19 -10.09
CA LEU A 86 9.74 12.65 -10.16
C LEU A 86 11.12 13.33 -9.98
N ALA A 87 11.93 12.82 -9.05
CA ALA A 87 13.28 13.33 -8.82
C ALA A 87 14.17 13.20 -10.06
N THR A 88 13.89 12.25 -10.96
CA THR A 88 14.59 12.12 -12.24
C THR A 88 14.32 13.31 -13.17
N VAL A 89 13.10 13.84 -13.19
CA VAL A 89 12.77 15.09 -13.92
C VAL A 89 13.58 16.25 -13.36
N GLN A 90 13.57 16.39 -12.03
CA GLN A 90 14.30 17.45 -11.34
C GLN A 90 15.80 17.39 -11.62
N GLN A 91 16.38 16.19 -11.64
CA GLN A 91 17.79 15.99 -11.98
C GLN A 91 18.10 16.42 -13.41
N LYS A 92 17.23 16.10 -14.38
CA LYS A 92 17.42 16.54 -15.77
C LYS A 92 17.37 18.05 -15.92
N ILE A 93 16.40 18.71 -15.28
CA ILE A 93 16.32 20.18 -15.27
C ILE A 93 17.56 20.80 -14.62
N LYS A 94 18.01 20.24 -13.49
CA LYS A 94 19.24 20.69 -12.82
C LYS A 94 20.47 20.53 -13.71
N SER A 95 20.65 19.38 -14.36
CA SER A 95 21.77 19.16 -15.27
C SER A 95 21.74 20.09 -16.49
N GLY A 96 20.55 20.38 -17.02
CA GLY A 96 20.41 21.36 -18.11
C GLY A 96 20.70 22.80 -17.66
N PHE A 97 20.37 23.15 -16.42
CA PHE A 97 20.75 24.43 -15.82
C PHE A 97 22.27 24.53 -15.60
N GLU A 98 22.89 23.52 -15.00
CA GLU A 98 24.33 23.49 -14.72
C GLU A 98 25.19 23.48 -15.99
N SER A 99 24.72 22.83 -17.05
CA SER A 99 25.39 22.83 -18.36
C SER A 99 25.02 24.04 -19.24
N GLY A 100 24.03 24.84 -18.82
CA GLY A 100 23.52 25.99 -19.57
C GLY A 100 22.78 25.63 -20.86
N THR A 101 22.52 24.35 -21.14
CA THR A 101 21.86 23.88 -22.36
C THR A 101 20.87 22.75 -22.06
N ILE A 102 19.74 22.72 -22.76
CA ILE A 102 18.80 21.61 -22.74
C ILE A 102 18.51 21.13 -24.17
N THR A 103 18.68 19.83 -24.41
CA THR A 103 18.50 19.25 -25.74
C THR A 103 17.06 18.81 -25.97
N GLN A 104 16.68 18.61 -27.23
CA GLN A 104 15.37 18.01 -27.54
C GLN A 104 15.21 16.61 -26.92
N LYS A 105 16.29 15.82 -26.89
CA LYS A 105 16.29 14.52 -26.24
C LYS A 105 15.95 14.62 -24.75
N ASP A 106 16.47 15.63 -24.05
CA ASP A 106 16.14 15.83 -22.63
C ASP A 106 14.67 16.15 -22.42
N LYS A 107 14.07 16.95 -23.32
CA LYS A 107 12.64 17.28 -23.32
C LYS A 107 11.78 16.05 -23.57
N ASP A 108 12.16 15.23 -24.55
CA ASP A 108 11.46 13.99 -24.88
C ASP A 108 11.54 13.00 -23.71
N ASP A 109 12.72 12.89 -23.07
CA ASP A 109 12.89 12.08 -21.86
C ASP A 109 12.02 12.59 -20.70
N ILE A 110 11.91 13.90 -20.50
CA ILE A 110 11.01 14.49 -19.49
C ILE A 110 9.55 14.09 -19.76
N ASN A 111 9.10 14.18 -21.01
CA ASN A 111 7.76 13.73 -21.41
C ASN A 111 7.56 12.23 -21.13
N TYR A 112 8.55 11.41 -21.45
CA TYR A 112 8.51 9.97 -21.18
C TYR A 112 8.42 9.67 -19.67
N ILE A 113 9.18 10.39 -18.84
CA ILE A 113 9.10 10.24 -17.39
C ILE A 113 7.71 10.63 -16.87
N PHE A 114 7.12 11.71 -17.39
CA PHE A 114 5.75 12.08 -17.04
C PHE A 114 4.73 11.01 -17.43
N HIS A 115 4.87 10.39 -18.60
CA HIS A 115 4.00 9.29 -19.01
C HIS A 115 4.16 8.07 -18.09
N THR A 116 5.40 7.73 -17.71
CA THR A 116 5.68 6.67 -16.73
C THR A 116 5.00 6.97 -15.39
N PHE A 117 5.05 8.22 -14.94
CA PHE A 117 4.39 8.67 -13.72
C PHE A 117 2.86 8.52 -13.80
N GLU A 118 2.23 8.80 -14.95
CA GLU A 118 0.77 8.60 -15.15
C GLU A 118 0.36 7.15 -14.94
N LEU A 119 1.17 6.21 -15.45
CA LEU A 119 0.91 4.78 -15.29
C LEU A 119 1.05 4.35 -13.82
N GLN A 120 2.06 4.86 -13.11
CA GLN A 120 2.21 4.65 -11.67
C GLN A 120 0.99 5.22 -10.92
N LEU A 121 0.57 6.44 -11.25
CA LEU A 121 -0.57 7.10 -10.62
C LEU A 121 -1.90 6.36 -10.85
N ALA A 122 -2.12 5.83 -12.05
CA ALA A 122 -3.28 5.02 -12.37
C ALA A 122 -3.31 3.72 -11.57
N THR A 123 -2.15 3.05 -11.45
CA THR A 123 -2.00 1.81 -10.66
C THR A 123 -2.31 2.07 -9.18
N PHE A 124 -1.68 3.08 -8.59
CA PHE A 124 -1.92 3.50 -7.22
C PHE A 124 -3.39 3.83 -6.95
N ARG A 125 -4.04 4.54 -7.89
CA ARG A 125 -5.45 4.88 -7.76
C ARG A 125 -6.34 3.64 -7.68
N GLU A 126 -6.14 2.67 -8.56
CA GLU A 126 -6.94 1.43 -8.54
C GLU A 126 -6.70 0.64 -7.24
N GLN A 127 -5.46 0.59 -6.75
CA GLN A 127 -5.19 -0.06 -5.47
C GLN A 127 -5.80 0.65 -4.27
N LEU A 128 -5.76 1.99 -4.25
CA LEU A 128 -6.38 2.80 -3.22
C LEU A 128 -7.90 2.63 -3.23
N LYS A 129 -8.51 2.52 -4.42
CA LYS A 129 -9.95 2.25 -4.58
C LYS A 129 -10.35 0.88 -4.04
N ILE A 130 -9.54 -0.15 -4.27
CA ILE A 130 -9.78 -1.51 -3.77
C ILE A 130 -9.63 -1.55 -2.24
N SER A 131 -8.61 -0.89 -1.71
CA SER A 131 -8.23 -1.00 -0.30
C SER A 131 -9.00 -0.03 0.61
N TYR A 132 -9.27 1.19 0.13
CA TYR A 132 -9.82 2.32 0.87
C TYR A 132 -10.81 3.14 0.02
N PRO A 133 -11.96 2.57 -0.38
CA PRO A 133 -12.90 3.21 -1.31
C PRO A 133 -13.46 4.55 -0.84
N SER A 134 -13.58 4.76 0.48
CA SER A 134 -14.05 6.01 1.07
C SER A 134 -13.01 7.14 1.01
N ALA A 135 -11.73 6.80 0.90
CA ALA A 135 -10.62 7.74 0.92
C ALA A 135 -10.13 8.18 -0.47
N GLU A 136 -10.42 7.36 -1.49
CA GLU A 136 -9.95 7.54 -2.88
C GLU A 136 -10.30 8.93 -3.42
N LYS A 137 -11.58 9.31 -3.42
CA LYS A 137 -12.06 10.50 -4.13
C LYS A 137 -11.32 11.79 -3.76
N LYS A 138 -11.16 12.07 -2.46
CA LYS A 138 -10.60 13.34 -2.00
C LYS A 138 -9.09 13.41 -2.20
N GLN A 139 -8.37 12.33 -1.90
CA GLN A 139 -6.90 12.34 -1.97
C GLN A 139 -6.40 12.23 -3.40
N VAL A 140 -7.03 11.39 -4.23
CA VAL A 140 -6.66 11.23 -5.65
C VAL A 140 -6.93 12.52 -6.42
N GLN A 141 -8.05 13.20 -6.16
CA GLN A 141 -8.35 14.44 -6.87
C GLN A 141 -7.34 15.56 -6.54
N LYS A 142 -6.92 15.67 -5.28
CA LYS A 142 -5.88 16.63 -4.88
C LYS A 142 -4.53 16.29 -5.52
N LEU A 143 -4.18 15.00 -5.55
CA LEU A 143 -2.95 14.52 -6.16
C LEU A 143 -2.92 14.79 -7.68
N LEU A 144 -4.00 14.46 -8.39
CA LEU A 144 -4.15 14.71 -9.83
C LEU A 144 -4.06 16.20 -10.14
N SER A 145 -4.71 17.05 -9.33
CA SER A 145 -4.66 18.50 -9.55
C SER A 145 -3.23 19.04 -9.41
N SER A 146 -2.49 18.58 -8.40
CA SER A 146 -1.08 18.98 -8.20
C SER A 146 -0.15 18.42 -9.25
N TYR A 147 -0.41 17.18 -9.70
CA TYR A 147 0.32 16.53 -10.78
C TYR A 147 0.16 17.28 -12.10
N ASN A 148 -1.09 17.57 -12.49
CA ASN A 148 -1.40 18.28 -13.72
C ASN A 148 -0.77 19.68 -13.72
N ALA A 149 -0.83 20.41 -12.60
CA ALA A 149 -0.20 21.71 -12.49
C ALA A 149 1.32 21.66 -12.76
N TYR A 150 2.03 20.66 -12.22
CA TYR A 150 3.46 20.52 -12.45
C TYR A 150 3.79 20.01 -13.85
N LYS A 151 3.02 19.03 -14.35
CA LYS A 151 3.13 18.52 -15.71
C LYS A 151 2.94 19.65 -16.71
N ASP A 152 1.85 20.41 -16.62
CA ASP A 152 1.50 21.49 -17.54
C ASP A 152 2.56 22.60 -17.53
N PHE A 153 3.14 22.90 -16.37
CA PHE A 153 4.26 23.84 -16.28
C PHE A 153 5.49 23.39 -17.10
N LEU A 154 5.84 22.11 -17.09
CA LEU A 154 7.01 21.59 -17.80
C LEU A 154 6.72 21.19 -19.25
N THR A 155 5.59 20.53 -19.52
CA THR A 155 5.29 19.94 -20.83
C THR A 155 4.33 20.79 -21.67
N GLY A 156 3.51 21.62 -21.03
CA GLY A 156 2.69 22.63 -21.70
C GLY A 156 3.34 24.02 -21.75
N GLY A 157 4.49 24.19 -21.09
CA GLY A 157 5.15 25.48 -20.87
C GLY A 157 6.32 25.79 -21.80
N PRO A 158 7.09 26.86 -21.48
CA PRO A 158 8.17 27.38 -22.31
C PRO A 158 9.25 26.34 -22.65
N LEU A 159 9.47 25.38 -21.76
CA LEU A 159 10.48 24.33 -21.91
C LEU A 159 10.31 23.53 -23.22
N MET A 160 9.07 23.25 -23.63
CA MET A 160 8.78 22.43 -24.82
C MET A 160 8.84 23.21 -26.14
N ILE A 161 9.04 24.53 -26.09
CA ILE A 161 9.22 25.34 -27.32
C ILE A 161 10.57 24.97 -27.95
N SER A 162 10.59 24.82 -29.27
CA SER A 162 11.82 24.45 -30.03
C SER A 162 12.96 25.45 -29.83
N THR A 163 12.64 26.73 -29.61
CA THR A 163 13.62 27.80 -29.37
C THR A 163 14.14 27.86 -27.93
N PHE A 164 13.55 27.09 -27.01
CA PHE A 164 14.01 27.04 -25.62
C PHE A 164 15.21 26.09 -25.53
N THR A 165 16.42 26.64 -25.58
CA THR A 165 17.66 25.86 -25.58
C THR A 165 18.46 25.99 -24.29
N THR A 166 18.13 26.97 -23.44
CA THR A 166 18.84 27.25 -22.19
C THR A 166 17.85 27.35 -21.04
N ILE A 167 18.24 26.86 -19.86
CA ILE A 167 17.47 27.03 -18.63
C ILE A 167 18.06 28.22 -17.87
N ASP A 168 17.26 29.27 -17.70
CA ASP A 168 17.67 30.44 -16.91
C ASP A 168 17.35 30.26 -15.41
N ASP A 169 17.91 31.15 -14.59
CA ASP A 169 17.71 31.16 -13.13
C ASP A 169 16.24 31.28 -12.73
N ARG A 170 15.45 32.00 -13.53
CA ARG A 170 14.04 32.24 -13.24
C ARG A 170 13.26 30.95 -13.40
N PHE A 171 13.39 30.29 -14.55
CA PHE A 171 12.77 29.01 -14.84
C PHE A 171 13.21 27.95 -13.84
N TYR A 172 14.52 27.86 -13.54
CA TYR A 172 15.03 26.88 -12.58
C TYR A 172 14.41 27.06 -11.18
N ARG A 173 14.30 28.30 -10.70
CA ARG A 173 13.65 28.61 -9.42
C ARG A 173 12.15 28.31 -9.42
N GLU A 174 11.43 28.68 -10.47
CA GLU A 174 10.00 28.38 -10.62
C GLU A 174 9.76 26.86 -10.65
N ASN A 175 10.59 26.12 -11.40
CA ASN A 175 10.59 24.66 -11.40
C ASN A 175 10.80 24.09 -9.99
N ASN A 176 11.79 24.57 -9.24
CA ASN A 176 12.06 24.08 -7.88
C ASN A 176 10.88 24.30 -6.93
N GLN A 177 10.15 25.41 -7.09
CA GLN A 177 8.95 25.69 -6.31
C GLN A 177 7.83 24.71 -6.65
N GLN A 178 7.57 24.48 -7.94
CA GLN A 178 6.54 23.53 -8.38
C GLN A 178 6.87 22.08 -7.99
N TYR A 179 8.13 21.67 -8.19
CA TYR A 179 8.64 20.37 -7.75
C TYR A 179 8.46 20.18 -6.25
N SER A 180 8.88 21.16 -5.43
CA SER A 180 8.79 21.06 -3.97
C SER A 180 7.34 21.02 -3.48
N SER A 181 6.45 21.77 -4.14
CA SER A 181 5.02 21.75 -3.85
C SER A 181 4.42 20.36 -4.11
N PHE A 182 4.70 19.79 -5.28
CA PHE A 182 4.17 18.48 -5.65
C PHE A 182 4.78 17.33 -4.83
N GLU A 183 6.10 17.35 -4.61
CA GLU A 183 6.78 16.39 -3.74
C GLU A 183 6.25 16.46 -2.29
N GLY A 184 5.97 17.67 -1.80
CA GLY A 184 5.32 17.89 -0.50
C GLY A 184 3.96 17.20 -0.41
N HIS A 185 3.14 17.29 -1.46
CA HIS A 185 1.86 16.57 -1.51
C HIS A 185 2.02 15.05 -1.50
N LEU A 186 3.00 14.50 -2.23
CA LEU A 186 3.30 13.07 -2.20
C LEU A 186 3.73 12.62 -0.79
N LYS A 187 4.59 13.39 -0.11
CA LYS A 187 5.02 13.11 1.27
C LYS A 187 3.85 13.15 2.26
N ILE A 188 2.95 14.12 2.15
CA ILE A 188 1.72 14.19 2.97
C ILE A 188 0.83 12.97 2.71
N LEU A 189 0.75 12.50 1.47
CA LEU A 189 -0.04 11.33 1.11
C LEU A 189 0.50 10.05 1.76
N ILE A 190 1.82 9.88 1.88
CA ILE A 190 2.43 8.77 2.63
C ILE A 190 1.89 8.74 4.07
N HIS A 191 1.92 9.88 4.77
CA HIS A 191 1.41 9.97 6.14
C HIS A 191 -0.09 9.72 6.23
N THR A 192 -0.85 10.06 5.20
CA THR A 192 -2.30 9.85 5.16
C THR A 192 -2.62 8.37 4.97
N VAL A 193 -1.93 7.70 4.05
CA VAL A 193 -2.08 6.26 3.79
C VAL A 193 -1.72 5.42 5.02
N LEU A 194 -0.64 5.79 5.73
CA LEU A 194 -0.24 5.11 6.96
C LEU A 194 -1.23 5.28 8.12
N LYS A 195 -2.16 6.26 8.03
CA LYS A 195 -3.20 6.55 9.03
C LYS A 195 -4.56 5.94 8.71
N TYR A 196 -4.79 5.45 7.50
CA TYR A 196 -5.89 4.49 7.26
C TYR A 196 -5.67 3.24 8.11
#